data_AF-A0A8H8J6N6-F1
#
_entry.id   AF-A0A8H8J6N6-F1
#
_cell.length_a   1.000
_cell.length_b   1.000
_cell.length_c   1.000
_cell.angle_alpha   90.00
_cell.angle_beta   90.00
_cell.angle_gamma   90.00
#
_symmetry.space_group_name_H-M   'P 1'
#
loop_
_entity.id
_entity.type
_entity.pdbx_description
1 polymer ?
#
loop_
_entity_poly.entity_id
_entity_poly.type
_entity_poly.pdbx_seq_one_letter_code
_entity_poly.pdbx_strand_id
1 'polypeptide(L)'
;MRPFTLSTSAIALTLFSVIAGAQPERRQTTSNECTKPAVRKEWRDLDATTQQNYIAAVKCLRTKPSTVNLNEGATLYDDFTTVHLRLASQIHFVAQFLPWHRWFVHLYETALQDCGYNGNAVYWDWTRDAGPNVVNSPIFDPVTGFGGTGRNISERSPVATGPFVNFTVLVHSGYWEWQGKSYNQPHYLERKHVLFLSP
;
A
#
# COMPACT_ATOMS: atom_id res chain seq x y z
N MET A 1 46.04 33.79 -69.64
CA MET A 1 45.45 32.71 -68.82
C MET A 1 45.94 32.86 -67.39
N ARG A 2 45.03 33.20 -66.47
CA ARG A 2 44.91 32.83 -65.05
C ARG A 2 44.17 33.96 -64.31
N PRO A 3 42.98 33.69 -63.76
CA PRO A 3 42.20 34.69 -63.01
C PRO A 3 42.63 34.68 -61.55
N PHE A 4 42.51 35.82 -60.86
CA PHE A 4 42.43 35.85 -59.41
C PHE A 4 41.20 36.66 -59.02
N THR A 5 40.24 35.95 -58.46
CA THR A 5 38.95 36.44 -57.97
C THR A 5 39.14 37.09 -56.59
N LEU A 6 38.51 38.25 -56.39
CA LEU A 6 38.38 38.84 -55.06
C LEU A 6 37.41 37.99 -54.21
N SER A 7 37.88 37.50 -53.07
CA SER A 7 37.06 36.87 -52.05
C SER A 7 36.44 37.97 -51.17
N THR A 8 35.15 38.22 -51.33
CA THR A 8 34.37 39.04 -50.40
C THR A 8 33.98 38.19 -49.19
N SER A 9 34.58 38.44 -48.03
CA SER A 9 34.13 37.85 -46.75
C SER A 9 32.84 38.54 -46.31
N ALA A 10 31.73 37.80 -46.34
CA ALA A 10 30.47 38.23 -45.73
C ALA A 10 30.55 38.02 -44.21
N ILE A 11 30.52 39.11 -43.45
CA ILE A 11 30.35 39.07 -42.00
C ILE A 11 28.86 38.78 -41.73
N ALA A 12 28.56 37.54 -41.34
CA ALA A 12 27.23 37.18 -40.87
C ALA A 12 27.05 37.72 -39.43
N LEU A 13 26.33 38.84 -39.28
CA LEU A 13 25.83 39.28 -37.98
C LEU A 13 24.74 38.31 -37.51
N THR A 14 25.07 37.44 -36.57
CA THR A 14 24.09 36.64 -35.84
C THR A 14 23.38 37.52 -34.81
N LEU A 15 22.14 37.89 -35.10
CA LEU A 15 21.23 38.50 -34.12
C LEU A 15 20.87 37.44 -33.06
N PHE A 16 21.48 37.52 -31.89
CA PHE A 16 21.00 36.80 -30.70
C PHE A 16 19.74 37.49 -30.20
N SER A 17 18.57 36.95 -30.55
CA SER A 17 17.31 37.32 -29.90
C SER A 17 17.36 36.86 -28.44
N VAL A 18 17.39 37.82 -27.53
CA VAL A 18 17.19 37.58 -26.09
C VAL A 18 15.73 37.15 -25.92
N ILE A 19 15.49 35.85 -25.81
CA ILE A 19 14.20 35.33 -25.37
C ILE A 19 14.09 35.70 -23.90
N ALA A 20 13.34 36.76 -23.59
CA ALA A 20 12.94 37.06 -22.23
C ALA A 20 12.20 35.84 -21.69
N GLY A 21 12.85 35.08 -20.80
CA GLY A 21 12.24 33.95 -20.15
C GLY A 21 11.00 34.43 -19.41
N ALA A 22 9.82 33.94 -19.82
CA ALA A 22 8.61 34.10 -19.04
C ALA A 22 8.88 33.48 -17.66
N GLN A 23 9.00 34.33 -16.64
CA GLN A 23 9.04 33.90 -15.26
C GLN A 23 7.73 33.15 -15.01
N PRO A 24 7.76 31.90 -14.50
CA PRO A 24 6.53 31.24 -14.11
C PRO A 24 5.88 32.12 -13.03
N GLU A 25 4.74 32.70 -13.35
CA GLU A 25 3.94 33.45 -12.40
C GLU A 25 3.66 32.49 -11.24
N ARG A 26 4.22 32.79 -10.07
CA ARG A 26 4.03 32.00 -8.86
C ARG A 26 2.54 32.10 -8.54
N ARG A 27 1.77 31.13 -9.03
CA ARG A 27 0.37 30.95 -8.69
C ARG A 27 0.30 30.96 -7.17
N GLN A 28 -0.22 32.04 -6.59
CA GLN A 28 -0.60 32.05 -5.18
C GLN A 28 -1.78 31.10 -5.07
N THR A 29 -1.48 29.81 -4.96
CA THR A 29 -2.41 28.86 -4.42
C THR A 29 -2.68 29.34 -3.00
N THR A 30 -3.90 29.81 -2.76
CA THR A 30 -4.47 29.81 -1.43
C THR A 30 -4.51 28.35 -0.98
N SER A 31 -3.37 27.85 -0.49
CA SER A 31 -3.31 26.54 0.12
C SER A 31 -4.16 26.64 1.37
N ASN A 32 -5.32 26.01 1.37
CA ASN A 32 -5.96 25.63 2.62
C ASN A 32 -4.94 24.76 3.36
N GLU A 33 -4.21 25.38 4.29
CA GLU A 33 -3.16 24.70 5.04
C GLU A 33 -3.80 23.59 5.89
N CYS A 34 -3.17 22.41 5.91
CA CYS A 34 -3.59 21.35 6.82
C CYS A 34 -3.17 21.74 8.24
N THR A 35 -4.08 22.38 8.98
CA THR A 35 -3.81 22.89 10.33
C THR A 35 -3.84 21.81 11.40
N LYS A 36 -4.40 20.64 11.10
CA LYS A 36 -4.52 19.50 12.02
C LYS A 36 -4.25 18.19 11.27
N PRO A 37 -2.97 17.88 10.96
CA PRO A 37 -2.64 16.62 10.30
C PRO A 37 -3.00 15.42 11.18
N ALA A 38 -3.49 14.36 10.56
CA ALA A 38 -3.78 13.10 11.24
C ALA A 38 -2.50 12.49 11.83
N VAL A 39 -2.58 12.03 13.08
CA VAL A 39 -1.48 11.34 13.77
C VAL A 39 -1.69 9.84 13.66
N ARG A 40 -0.78 9.17 12.95
CA ARG A 40 -0.73 7.70 12.82
C ARG A 40 0.11 7.12 13.94
N LYS A 41 -0.41 6.14 14.65
CA LYS A 41 0.24 5.55 15.83
C LYS A 41 0.76 4.15 15.53
N GLU A 42 1.82 3.77 16.23
CA GLU A 42 2.30 2.39 16.24
C GLU A 42 1.24 1.51 16.93
N TRP A 43 1.08 0.26 16.49
CA TRP A 43 0.05 -0.65 17.03
C TRP A 43 0.07 -0.77 18.56
N ARG A 44 1.25 -0.80 19.18
CA ARG A 44 1.45 -0.91 20.64
C ARG A 44 1.09 0.36 21.40
N ASP A 45 1.04 1.50 20.72
CA ASP A 45 0.70 2.79 21.32
C ASP A 45 -0.81 3.08 21.28
N LEU A 46 -1.60 2.15 20.75
CA LEU A 46 -3.06 2.16 20.81
C LEU A 46 -3.54 1.48 22.10
N ASP A 47 -4.63 1.98 22.67
CA ASP A 47 -5.35 1.22 23.69
C ASP A 47 -6.05 0.00 23.09
N ALA A 48 -6.34 -0.99 23.93
CA ALA A 48 -6.97 -2.25 23.52
C ALA A 48 -8.34 -2.05 22.85
N THR A 49 -9.11 -1.04 23.29
CA THR A 49 -10.40 -0.70 22.69
C THR A 49 -10.23 -0.23 21.25
N THR A 50 -9.25 0.61 20.98
CA THR A 50 -8.94 1.13 19.65
C THR A 50 -8.43 0.02 18.73
N GLN A 51 -7.58 -0.89 19.25
CA GLN A 51 -7.14 -2.08 18.52
C GLN A 51 -8.33 -2.98 18.14
N GLN A 52 -9.24 -3.25 19.09
CA GLN A 52 -10.45 -4.05 18.84
C GLN A 52 -11.39 -3.37 17.85
N ASN A 53 -11.56 -2.04 17.92
CA ASN A 53 -12.36 -1.28 16.97
C ASN A 53 -11.78 -1.35 15.55
N TYR A 54 -10.45 -1.30 15.41
CA TYR A 54 -9.78 -1.50 14.11
C TYR A 54 -10.10 -2.90 13.56
N ILE A 55 -9.92 -3.94 14.37
CA ILE A 55 -10.19 -5.34 14.00
C ILE A 55 -11.67 -5.54 13.61
N ALA A 56 -12.59 -4.94 14.37
CA ALA A 56 -14.02 -4.98 14.07
C ALA A 56 -14.34 -4.30 12.73
N ALA A 57 -13.72 -3.16 12.45
CA ALA A 57 -13.90 -2.47 11.18
C ALA A 57 -13.36 -3.28 9.99
N VAL A 58 -12.20 -3.94 10.13
CA VAL A 58 -11.68 -4.86 9.11
C VAL A 58 -12.69 -5.98 8.81
N LYS A 59 -13.31 -6.55 9.84
CA LYS A 59 -14.36 -7.57 9.68
C LYS A 59 -15.61 -7.01 9.01
N CYS A 60 -15.99 -5.77 9.32
CA CYS A 60 -17.10 -5.09 8.65
C CYS A 60 -16.84 -4.90 7.14
N LEU A 61 -15.60 -4.69 6.69
CA LEU A 61 -15.31 -4.61 5.25
C LEU A 61 -15.68 -5.90 4.49
N ARG A 62 -15.68 -7.06 5.16
CA ARG A 62 -16.14 -8.34 4.59
C ARG A 62 -17.65 -8.50 4.55
N THR A 63 -18.42 -7.62 5.18
CA THR A 63 -19.88 -7.68 5.12
C THR A 63 -20.45 -6.73 4.08
N LYS A 64 -19.63 -5.84 3.52
CA LYS A 64 -20.03 -4.91 2.47
C LYS A 64 -19.77 -5.52 1.09
N PRO A 65 -20.70 -5.39 0.13
CA PRO A 65 -20.49 -5.91 -1.22
C PRO A 65 -19.32 -5.19 -1.90
N SER A 66 -18.61 -5.92 -2.75
CA SER A 66 -17.57 -5.37 -3.62
C SER A 66 -18.14 -4.35 -4.62
N THR A 67 -17.33 -3.36 -4.97
CA THR A 67 -17.63 -2.35 -6.00
C THR A 67 -16.78 -2.51 -7.26
N VAL A 68 -15.66 -3.27 -7.20
CA VAL A 68 -14.75 -3.44 -8.35
C VAL A 68 -14.50 -4.90 -8.74
N ASN A 69 -14.65 -5.85 -7.80
CA ASN A 69 -14.57 -7.28 -8.06
C ASN A 69 -15.98 -7.84 -8.31
N LEU A 70 -16.31 -8.08 -9.57
CA LEU A 70 -17.65 -8.52 -10.00
C LEU A 70 -17.94 -10.01 -9.73
N ASN A 71 -17.03 -10.74 -9.08
CA ASN A 71 -17.26 -12.13 -8.74
C ASN A 71 -18.29 -12.25 -7.60
N GLU A 72 -19.11 -13.29 -7.66
CA GLU A 72 -20.10 -13.57 -6.62
C GLU A 72 -19.43 -13.75 -5.25
N GLY A 73 -20.00 -13.12 -4.22
CA GLY A 73 -19.46 -13.17 -2.86
C GLY A 73 -18.23 -12.30 -2.60
N ALA A 74 -17.78 -11.53 -3.59
CA ALA A 74 -16.72 -10.54 -3.39
C ALA A 74 -17.20 -9.38 -2.53
N THR A 75 -16.30 -8.90 -1.67
CA THR A 75 -16.59 -7.88 -0.67
C THR A 75 -15.73 -6.64 -0.84
N LEU A 76 -16.06 -5.57 -0.13
CA LEU A 76 -15.24 -4.36 -0.10
C LEU A 76 -13.80 -4.64 0.40
N TYR A 77 -13.62 -5.61 1.31
CA TYR A 77 -12.26 -6.03 1.69
C TYR A 77 -11.47 -6.59 0.49
N ASP A 78 -12.12 -7.36 -0.38
CA ASP A 78 -11.50 -7.94 -1.58
C ASP A 78 -11.17 -6.90 -2.65
N ASP A 79 -11.84 -5.74 -2.65
CA ASP A 79 -11.58 -4.64 -3.59
C ASP A 79 -10.13 -4.15 -3.49
N PHE A 80 -9.63 -3.97 -2.26
CA PHE A 80 -8.26 -3.53 -2.01
C PHE A 80 -7.25 -4.50 -2.62
N THR A 81 -7.39 -5.80 -2.33
CA THR A 81 -6.51 -6.83 -2.89
C THR A 81 -6.67 -6.92 -4.42
N THR A 82 -7.89 -6.79 -4.94
CA THR A 82 -8.16 -6.84 -6.39
C THR A 82 -7.46 -5.72 -7.12
N VAL A 83 -7.61 -4.47 -6.67
CA VAL A 83 -6.97 -3.30 -7.28
C VAL A 83 -5.45 -3.43 -7.21
N HIS A 84 -4.92 -3.78 -6.03
CA HIS A 84 -3.48 -3.94 -5.84
C HIS A 84 -2.89 -5.02 -6.77
N LEU A 85 -3.54 -6.18 -6.91
CA LEU A 85 -3.08 -7.26 -7.80
C LEU A 85 -3.19 -6.91 -9.28
N ARG A 86 -4.24 -6.19 -9.69
CA ARG A 86 -4.42 -5.75 -11.09
C ARG A 86 -3.40 -4.71 -11.49
N LEU A 87 -3.02 -3.82 -10.58
CA LEU A 87 -2.08 -2.72 -10.84
C LEU A 87 -0.64 -3.04 -10.44
N ALA A 88 -0.34 -4.26 -9.98
CA ALA A 88 0.95 -4.63 -9.37
C ALA A 88 2.19 -4.14 -10.16
N SER A 89 2.23 -4.34 -11.48
CA SER A 89 3.35 -3.92 -12.34
C SER A 89 3.42 -2.41 -12.60
N GLN A 90 2.33 -1.69 -12.36
CA GLN A 90 2.23 -0.24 -12.51
C GLN A 90 2.43 0.51 -11.19
N ILE A 91 2.59 -0.20 -10.08
CA ILE A 91 2.70 0.40 -8.75
C ILE A 91 3.96 -0.02 -8.02
N HIS A 92 4.62 -1.13 -8.38
CA HIS A 92 5.89 -1.58 -7.80
C HIS A 92 7.08 -1.29 -8.73
N PHE A 93 8.23 -0.92 -8.15
CA PHE A 93 9.48 -0.60 -8.88
C PHE A 93 9.34 0.54 -9.90
N VAL A 94 8.46 1.50 -9.60
CA VAL A 94 8.15 2.67 -10.43
C VAL A 94 8.15 3.94 -9.57
N ALA A 95 8.23 5.11 -10.22
CA ALA A 95 8.31 6.40 -9.53
C ALA A 95 7.09 6.68 -8.61
N GLN A 96 5.90 6.22 -9.00
CA GLN A 96 4.67 6.40 -8.24
C GLN A 96 4.49 5.42 -7.08
N PHE A 97 5.44 4.50 -6.82
CA PHE A 97 5.29 3.48 -5.76
C PHE A 97 4.90 4.09 -4.41
N LEU A 98 5.70 5.04 -3.89
CA LEU A 98 5.45 5.65 -2.59
C LEU A 98 4.14 6.47 -2.54
N PRO A 99 3.86 7.40 -3.48
CA PRO A 99 2.61 8.17 -3.42
C PRO A 99 1.37 7.29 -3.65
N TRP A 100 1.44 6.26 -4.50
CA TRP A 100 0.32 5.35 -4.73
C TRP A 100 -0.02 4.56 -3.46
N HIS A 101 0.97 3.96 -2.79
CA HIS A 101 0.74 3.20 -1.55
C HIS A 101 0.29 4.11 -0.40
N ARG A 102 0.79 5.35 -0.31
CA ARG A 102 0.30 6.34 0.67
C ARG A 102 -1.19 6.61 0.47
N TRP A 103 -1.62 6.82 -0.77
CA TRP A 103 -3.02 7.04 -1.10
C TRP A 103 -3.86 5.78 -0.86
N PHE A 104 -3.36 4.60 -1.22
CA PHE A 104 -4.03 3.33 -1.00
C PHE A 104 -4.32 3.06 0.48
N VAL A 105 -3.35 3.31 1.37
CA VAL A 105 -3.55 3.21 2.83
C VAL A 105 -4.58 4.24 3.33
N HIS A 106 -4.59 5.45 2.76
CA HIS A 106 -5.59 6.45 3.12
C HIS A 106 -7.01 6.04 2.70
N LEU A 107 -7.19 5.46 1.51
CA LEU A 107 -8.47 4.91 1.08
C LEU A 107 -8.92 3.74 1.99
N TYR A 108 -7.99 2.90 2.43
CA TYR A 108 -8.27 1.83 3.39
C TYR A 108 -8.71 2.36 4.75
N GLU A 109 -8.01 3.37 5.27
CA GLU A 109 -8.38 4.13 6.48
C GLU A 109 -9.80 4.70 6.38
N THR A 110 -10.14 5.36 5.27
CA THR A 110 -11.51 5.88 5.04
C THR A 110 -12.55 4.76 5.04
N ALA A 111 -12.27 3.62 4.38
CA ALA A 111 -13.20 2.48 4.38
C ALA A 111 -13.41 1.88 5.78
N LEU A 112 -12.35 1.86 6.61
CA LEU A 112 -12.47 1.47 8.02
C LEU A 112 -13.32 2.46 8.82
N GLN A 113 -13.19 3.76 8.56
CA GLN A 113 -14.01 4.81 9.18
C GLN A 113 -15.50 4.64 8.82
N ASP A 114 -15.81 4.29 7.57
CA ASP A 114 -17.17 3.91 7.15
C ASP A 114 -17.69 2.62 7.81
N CYS A 115 -16.81 1.88 8.48
CA CYS A 115 -17.10 0.71 9.30
C CYS A 115 -17.02 1.01 10.82
N GLY A 116 -17.01 2.28 11.20
CA GLY A 116 -17.06 2.73 12.60
C GLY A 116 -15.71 2.83 13.31
N TYR A 117 -14.59 2.69 12.60
CA TYR A 117 -13.27 2.94 13.18
C TYR A 117 -12.98 4.44 13.27
N ASN A 118 -12.95 5.01 14.47
CA ASN A 118 -12.73 6.45 14.66
C ASN A 118 -11.24 6.85 14.77
N GLY A 119 -10.32 5.91 14.52
CA GLY A 119 -8.89 6.18 14.54
C GLY A 119 -8.34 6.58 13.17
N ASN A 120 -7.04 6.85 13.15
CA ASN A 120 -6.27 7.03 11.92
C ASN A 120 -5.57 5.72 11.54
N ALA A 121 -4.98 5.66 10.36
CA ALA A 121 -4.14 4.54 9.94
C ALA A 121 -3.05 4.26 10.99
N VAL A 122 -2.84 2.97 11.22
CA VAL A 122 -1.90 2.45 12.22
C VAL A 122 -0.67 1.89 11.50
N TYR A 123 0.45 1.75 12.20
CA TYR A 123 1.64 1.11 11.63
C TYR A 123 2.23 0.05 12.56
N TRP A 124 2.93 -0.88 11.93
CA TRP A 124 3.78 -1.86 12.60
C TRP A 124 5.23 -1.40 12.52
N ASP A 125 5.83 -1.08 13.66
CA ASP A 125 7.28 -0.90 13.72
C ASP A 125 7.98 -2.25 13.85
N TRP A 126 8.22 -2.87 12.70
CA TRP A 126 8.90 -4.15 12.58
C TRP A 126 10.35 -4.12 13.06
N THR A 127 10.99 -2.94 13.16
CA THR A 127 12.38 -2.84 13.63
C THR A 127 12.52 -3.23 15.11
N ARG A 128 11.45 -3.01 15.89
CA ARG A 128 11.39 -3.38 17.32
C ARG A 128 11.18 -4.87 17.56
N ASP A 129 10.67 -5.58 16.54
CA ASP A 129 10.30 -7.00 16.64
C ASP A 129 11.21 -7.89 15.78
N ALA A 130 12.21 -7.30 15.12
CA ALA A 130 13.12 -8.01 14.26
C ALA A 130 13.90 -9.09 15.03
N GLY A 131 14.10 -10.23 14.38
CA GLY A 131 14.84 -11.37 14.93
C GLY A 131 13.96 -12.54 15.37
N PRO A 132 14.49 -13.46 16.19
CA PRO A 132 13.82 -14.72 16.54
C PRO A 132 12.48 -14.55 17.24
N ASN A 133 12.25 -13.40 17.88
CA ASN A 133 11.06 -13.13 18.69
C ASN A 133 9.95 -12.40 17.90
N VAL A 134 10.07 -12.25 16.58
CA VAL A 134 9.03 -11.58 15.75
C VAL A 134 7.64 -12.19 15.95
N VAL A 135 7.58 -13.50 16.19
CA VAL A 135 6.34 -14.25 16.46
C VAL A 135 5.62 -13.81 17.74
N ASN A 136 6.34 -13.15 18.66
CA ASN A 136 5.81 -12.62 19.91
C ASN A 136 5.43 -11.14 19.81
N SER A 137 5.54 -10.52 18.62
CA SER A 137 5.13 -9.14 18.42
C SER A 137 3.66 -8.96 18.82
N PRO A 138 3.28 -7.87 19.49
CA PRO A 138 1.89 -7.56 19.82
C PRO A 138 0.96 -7.48 18.60
N ILE A 139 1.50 -7.30 17.39
CA ILE A 139 0.69 -7.37 16.17
C ILE A 139 0.14 -8.78 15.90
N PHE A 140 0.76 -9.82 16.47
CA PHE A 140 0.31 -11.21 16.35
C PHE A 140 -0.45 -11.70 17.58
N ASP A 141 -0.80 -10.80 18.51
CA ASP A 141 -1.62 -11.12 19.68
C ASP A 141 -2.98 -11.73 19.27
N PRO A 142 -3.47 -12.79 19.97
CA PRO A 142 -4.71 -13.47 19.61
C PRO A 142 -5.99 -12.72 20.01
N VAL A 143 -5.91 -11.63 20.77
CA VAL A 143 -7.08 -10.86 21.23
C VAL A 143 -7.07 -9.48 20.59
N THR A 144 -5.97 -8.76 20.73
CA THR A 144 -5.80 -7.37 20.29
C THR A 144 -4.81 -7.24 19.14
N GLY A 145 -4.57 -8.33 18.40
CA GLY A 145 -3.72 -8.35 17.21
C GLY A 145 -4.38 -9.10 16.05
N PHE A 146 -3.56 -9.49 15.08
CA PHE A 146 -3.97 -10.12 13.82
C PHE A 146 -3.81 -11.65 13.84
N GLY A 147 -3.65 -12.23 15.03
CA GLY A 147 -3.45 -13.66 15.23
C GLY A 147 -2.03 -14.13 14.88
N GLY A 148 -1.67 -15.28 15.44
CA GLY A 148 -0.32 -15.83 15.37
C GLY A 148 0.00 -16.57 14.07
N THR A 149 0.80 -17.62 14.21
CA THR A 149 1.19 -18.49 13.09
C THR A 149 0.02 -19.39 12.64
N GLY A 150 0.23 -20.10 11.52
CA GLY A 150 -0.70 -21.11 11.02
C GLY A 150 -0.78 -22.34 11.92
N ARG A 151 -1.80 -23.18 11.71
CA ARG A 151 -1.97 -24.44 12.46
C ARG A 151 -0.78 -25.39 12.32
N ASN A 152 -0.10 -25.34 11.18
CA ASN A 152 1.18 -26.00 10.93
C ASN A 152 2.30 -24.94 10.94
N ILE A 153 3.32 -25.15 11.76
CA ILE A 153 4.50 -24.27 11.88
C ILE A 153 5.53 -24.52 10.77
N SER A 154 5.51 -25.70 10.16
CA SER A 154 6.49 -26.14 9.16
C SER A 154 6.11 -25.73 7.74
N GLU A 155 4.84 -25.43 7.48
CA GLU A 155 4.32 -25.03 6.16
C GLU A 155 3.27 -23.92 6.28
N ARG A 156 2.87 -23.33 5.15
CA ARG A 156 1.76 -22.36 5.17
C ARG A 156 0.48 -23.09 5.49
N SER A 157 -0.27 -22.54 6.42
CA SER A 157 -1.55 -23.08 6.82
C SER A 157 -2.42 -21.97 7.40
N PRO A 158 -3.75 -22.16 7.46
CA PRO A 158 -4.66 -21.17 8.04
C PRO A 158 -4.22 -20.75 9.43
N VAL A 159 -4.33 -19.45 9.73
CA VAL A 159 -3.97 -18.88 11.05
C VAL A 159 -4.68 -19.66 12.17
N ALA A 160 -3.93 -20.01 13.21
CA ALA A 160 -4.41 -20.87 14.29
C ALA A 160 -5.16 -20.10 15.38
N THR A 161 -4.84 -18.82 15.57
CA THR A 161 -5.36 -17.99 16.64
C THR A 161 -5.77 -16.62 16.12
N GLY A 162 -6.54 -15.90 16.92
CA GLY A 162 -6.83 -14.50 16.65
C GLY A 162 -8.19 -14.23 16.01
N PRO A 163 -8.52 -12.95 15.85
CA PRO A 163 -9.81 -12.52 15.33
C PRO A 163 -10.07 -12.94 13.89
N PHE A 164 -9.02 -13.27 13.13
CA PHE A 164 -9.08 -13.60 11.70
C PHE A 164 -9.03 -15.11 11.41
N VAL A 165 -9.21 -15.96 12.41
CA VAL A 165 -9.49 -17.38 12.18
C VAL A 165 -10.78 -17.51 11.36
N ASN A 166 -10.75 -18.34 10.31
CA ASN A 166 -11.82 -18.52 9.33
C ASN A 166 -12.23 -17.23 8.61
N PHE A 167 -11.35 -16.22 8.56
CA PHE A 167 -11.56 -15.04 7.75
C PHE A 167 -11.34 -15.39 6.28
N THR A 168 -12.43 -15.71 5.59
CA THR A 168 -12.42 -16.05 4.17
C THR A 168 -12.18 -14.81 3.33
N VAL A 169 -11.33 -14.90 2.31
CA VAL A 169 -11.13 -13.87 1.26
C VAL A 169 -11.18 -14.55 -0.11
N LEU A 170 -11.50 -13.80 -1.17
CA LEU A 170 -11.71 -14.38 -2.51
C LEU A 170 -10.52 -14.18 -3.44
N VAL A 171 -9.64 -13.25 -3.10
CA VAL A 171 -8.56 -12.81 -3.98
C VAL A 171 -7.25 -13.43 -3.51
N HIS A 172 -6.66 -14.25 -4.37
CA HIS A 172 -5.46 -15.00 -4.11
C HIS A 172 -4.39 -14.65 -5.15
N SER A 173 -3.15 -14.45 -4.70
CA SER A 173 -1.97 -14.50 -5.58
C SER A 173 -1.09 -15.63 -5.12
N GLY A 174 -0.70 -16.49 -6.06
CA GLY A 174 0.40 -17.42 -5.81
C GLY A 174 1.66 -16.67 -5.38
N TYR A 175 2.50 -17.34 -4.59
CA TYR A 175 3.70 -16.71 -4.02
C TYR A 175 4.80 -16.52 -5.09
N TRP A 176 4.77 -17.35 -6.14
CA TRP A 176 5.56 -17.15 -7.36
C TRP A 176 4.63 -16.73 -8.50
N GLU A 177 5.10 -15.86 -9.38
CA GLU A 177 4.32 -15.27 -10.49
C GLU A 177 3.63 -16.32 -11.38
N TRP A 178 4.21 -17.53 -11.48
CA TRP A 178 3.69 -18.67 -12.26
C TRP A 178 2.54 -19.44 -11.59
N GLN A 179 2.28 -19.24 -10.29
CA GLN A 179 1.14 -19.86 -9.59
C GLN A 179 -0.20 -19.14 -9.86
N GLY A 180 -0.18 -18.08 -10.66
CA GLY A 180 -1.37 -17.38 -11.12
C GLY A 180 -2.03 -16.50 -10.06
N LYS A 181 -2.92 -15.63 -10.54
CA LYS A 181 -3.78 -14.78 -9.73
C LYS A 181 -5.21 -15.30 -9.86
N SER A 182 -5.92 -15.41 -8.75
CA SER A 182 -7.35 -15.69 -8.74
C SER A 182 -8.11 -14.59 -8.00
N TYR A 183 -9.32 -14.30 -8.48
CA TYR A 183 -10.19 -13.26 -7.94
C TYR A 183 -11.53 -13.83 -7.43
N ASN A 184 -11.69 -15.16 -7.47
CA ASN A 184 -12.95 -15.86 -7.20
C ASN A 184 -12.74 -17.20 -6.46
N GLN A 185 -11.63 -17.34 -5.73
CA GLN A 185 -11.30 -18.58 -5.01
C GLN A 185 -11.32 -18.31 -3.50
N PRO A 186 -12.42 -18.68 -2.82
CA PRO A 186 -12.51 -18.55 -1.37
C PRO A 186 -11.41 -19.35 -0.68
N HIS A 187 -10.64 -18.69 0.18
CA HIS A 187 -9.60 -19.31 1.00
C HIS A 187 -9.44 -18.55 2.32
N TYR A 188 -8.75 -19.16 3.28
CA TYR A 188 -8.45 -18.53 4.57
C TYR A 188 -7.12 -17.79 4.54
N LEU A 189 -6.97 -16.82 5.44
CA LEU A 189 -5.66 -16.24 5.73
C LEU A 189 -4.71 -17.32 6.24
N GLU A 190 -3.61 -17.52 5.53
CA GLU A 190 -2.54 -18.44 5.91
C GLU A 190 -1.30 -17.68 6.37
N ARG A 191 -0.58 -18.24 7.34
CA ARG A 191 0.67 -17.64 7.81
C ARG A 191 1.69 -18.71 8.18
N LYS A 192 2.91 -18.55 7.65
CA LYS A 192 4.10 -19.22 8.15
C LYS A 192 5.11 -18.15 8.52
N HIS A 193 5.45 -18.04 9.80
CA HIS A 193 6.54 -17.16 10.20
C HIS A 193 7.85 -17.80 9.77
N VAL A 194 8.58 -17.12 8.87
CA VAL A 194 9.94 -17.54 8.54
C VAL A 194 10.83 -17.04 9.67
N LEU A 195 10.94 -17.85 10.71
CA LEU A 195 12.01 -17.68 11.67
C LEU A 195 13.29 -18.05 10.93
N PHE A 196 14.21 -17.10 10.76
CA PHE A 196 15.57 -17.39 10.37
C PHE A 196 16.25 -18.13 11.53
N LEU A 197 15.85 -19.38 11.76
CA LEU A 197 16.66 -20.36 12.45
C LEU A 197 17.51 -20.98 11.35
N SER A 198 18.60 -20.31 11.01
CA SER A 198 19.73 -20.98 10.37
C SER A 198 20.95 -20.69 11.23
N PRO A 199 21.74 -21.73 11.56
CA PRO A 199 22.93 -21.65 12.40
C PRO A 199 24.03 -20.77 11.80
#